data_AF-B5Y5D9-F1
#
_entry.id   AF-B5Y5D9-F1
#
_cell.length_a   1.000
_cell.length_b   1.000
_cell.length_c   1.000
_cell.angle_alpha   90.00
_cell.angle_beta   90.00
_cell.angle_gamma   90.00
#
_symmetry.space_group_name_H-M   'P 1'
#
loop_
_entity.id
_entity.type
_entity.pdbx_description
1 polymer ?
#
loop_
_entity_poly.entity_id
_entity_poly.type
_entity_poly.pdbx_seq_one_letter_code
_entity_poly.pdbx_strand_id
1 'polypeptide(L)'
;MKHKLDRFGFILNMDSHGNVHEHDEPEPIRTFAAQKRVDVRTRKWNVMLFGTGSNSTKTSNRKFMGSLHHRKLKSRLRKGVPDTQRAAVWCRLAGVAEKIKTHPGTYKRLVQQSETIERDIHRTFPRHSMFFERRGGQASLRRVLKAYSLYDREIGYCQGMNFIAGMFLTLMTEEEAFWLLVAVMNDKPCCMRGLFGEGMRETHQVLYVAEKLIHQFLPKLARHFDKEHLHITMFATQWLLTQFTSSFPFELVTRVWDCFLQEGWKITYRVMLALLSTNQSNILQHGFEEILALFRELPD
;
A
#
# COMPACT_ATOMS: atom_id res chain seq x y z
N MET A 1 22.22 -19.59 -7.65
CA MET A 1 22.62 -18.46 -6.78
C MET A 1 21.54 -18.23 -5.73
N LYS A 2 21.91 -17.93 -4.47
CA LYS A 2 20.96 -17.46 -3.46
C LYS A 2 20.83 -15.94 -3.60
N HIS A 3 19.62 -15.44 -3.87
CA HIS A 3 19.34 -14.00 -3.91
C HIS A 3 19.48 -13.39 -2.52
N LYS A 4 20.08 -12.20 -2.42
CA LYS A 4 20.04 -11.39 -1.20
C LYS A 4 18.76 -10.57 -1.20
N LEU A 5 17.98 -10.68 -0.13
CA LEU A 5 16.68 -10.04 -0.02
C LEU A 5 16.73 -8.93 1.04
N ASP A 6 16.06 -7.81 0.76
CA ASP A 6 15.75 -6.83 1.79
C ASP A 6 14.72 -7.38 2.78
N ARG A 7 14.44 -6.63 3.85
CA ARG A 7 13.42 -7.02 4.85
C ARG A 7 12.00 -7.21 4.31
N PHE A 8 11.71 -6.73 3.10
CA PHE A 8 10.41 -6.85 2.44
C PHE A 8 10.39 -7.94 1.37
N GLY A 9 11.53 -8.57 1.05
CA GLY A 9 11.63 -9.64 0.06
C GLY A 9 12.09 -9.18 -1.34
N PHE A 10 12.54 -7.93 -1.50
CA PHE A 10 13.13 -7.42 -2.75
C PHE A 10 14.57 -7.86 -2.93
N ILE A 11 14.94 -8.24 -4.14
CA ILE A 11 16.27 -8.70 -4.48
C ILE A 11 17.20 -7.48 -4.59
N LEU A 12 18.08 -7.36 -3.60
CA LEU A 12 19.01 -6.23 -3.46
C LEU A 12 20.05 -6.24 -4.57
N ASN A 13 20.56 -7.41 -4.89
CA ASN A 13 21.66 -7.59 -5.83
C ASN A 13 21.17 -7.74 -7.28
N MET A 14 20.09 -7.07 -7.66
CA MET A 14 19.54 -7.11 -9.02
C MET A 14 19.60 -5.74 -9.67
N ASP A 15 20.12 -5.65 -10.90
CA ASP A 15 20.14 -4.41 -11.68
C ASP A 15 18.78 -4.07 -12.30
N SER A 16 18.69 -2.91 -12.96
CA SER A 16 17.51 -2.44 -13.68
C SER A 16 17.11 -3.33 -14.86
N HIS A 17 18.02 -4.18 -15.35
CA HIS A 17 17.81 -5.12 -16.45
C HIS A 17 17.41 -6.52 -15.96
N GLY A 18 17.34 -6.74 -14.64
CA GLY A 18 16.97 -8.01 -14.02
C GLY A 18 18.13 -8.99 -13.83
N ASN A 19 19.39 -8.56 -14.04
CA ASN A 19 20.56 -9.41 -13.81
C ASN A 19 20.98 -9.34 -12.35
N VAL A 20 21.35 -10.51 -11.80
CA VAL A 20 21.77 -10.65 -10.40
C VAL A 20 23.29 -10.60 -10.30
N HIS A 21 23.80 -9.64 -9.53
CA HIS A 21 25.23 -9.37 -9.35
C HIS A 21 25.73 -9.89 -7.99
N GLU A 22 27.05 -10.06 -7.84
CA GLU A 22 27.67 -10.54 -6.59
C GLU A 22 28.04 -9.39 -5.61
N HIS A 23 27.90 -8.12 -6.00
CA HIS A 23 28.41 -6.99 -5.23
C HIS A 23 27.64 -6.68 -3.93
N ASP A 24 28.42 -6.33 -2.90
CA ASP A 24 28.04 -6.11 -1.51
C ASP A 24 27.72 -4.64 -1.19
N GLU A 25 26.51 -4.38 -0.69
CA GLU A 25 26.33 -3.46 0.43
C GLU A 25 25.70 -4.24 1.59
N PRO A 26 26.29 -4.26 2.79
CA PRO A 26 25.67 -4.88 3.94
C PRO A 26 24.40 -4.11 4.31
N GLU A 27 23.29 -4.83 4.54
CA GLU A 27 22.12 -4.20 5.18
C GLU A 27 22.59 -3.50 6.47
N PRO A 28 22.21 -2.23 6.69
CA PRO A 28 22.66 -1.50 7.85
C PRO A 28 22.24 -2.24 9.13
N ILE A 29 23.24 -2.66 9.92
CA ILE A 29 23.00 -3.36 11.19
C ILE A 29 22.10 -2.48 12.06
N ARG A 30 20.90 -2.98 12.37
CA ARG A 30 20.01 -2.26 13.28
C ARG A 30 20.69 -2.11 14.63
N THR A 31 20.82 -0.86 15.08
CA THR A 31 21.34 -0.57 16.41
C THR A 31 20.52 -1.28 17.48
N PHE A 32 21.15 -1.68 18.59
CA PHE A 32 20.46 -2.29 19.73
C PHE A 32 19.26 -1.44 20.21
N ALA A 33 19.40 -0.12 20.19
CA ALA A 33 18.32 0.80 20.52
C ALA A 33 17.15 0.72 19.52
N ALA A 34 17.42 0.57 18.22
CA ALA A 34 16.39 0.38 17.20
C ALA A 34 15.67 -0.97 17.39
N GLN A 35 16.40 -2.05 17.65
CA GLN A 35 15.82 -3.36 17.90
C GLN A 35 14.91 -3.35 19.14
N LYS A 36 15.39 -2.80 20.27
CA LYS A 36 14.60 -2.65 21.49
C LYS A 36 13.31 -1.84 21.26
N ARG A 37 13.34 -0.81 20.39
CA ARG A 37 12.13 -0.05 20.01
C ARG A 37 11.13 -0.92 19.25
N VAL A 38 11.60 -1.78 18.34
CA VAL A 38 10.76 -2.74 17.61
C VAL A 38 10.14 -3.74 18.58
N ASP A 39 10.91 -4.34 19.48
CA ASP A 39 10.41 -5.34 20.43
C ASP A 39 9.33 -4.76 21.37
N VAL A 40 9.58 -3.55 21.90
CA VAL A 40 8.60 -2.83 22.72
C VAL A 40 7.32 -2.54 21.93
N ARG A 41 7.44 -2.22 20.64
CA ARG A 41 6.29 -1.96 19.75
C ARG A 41 5.53 -3.26 19.47
N THR A 42 6.21 -4.36 19.17
CA THR A 42 5.64 -5.70 18.95
C THR A 42 4.84 -6.15 20.16
N ARG A 43 5.40 -6.03 21.37
CA ARG A 43 4.68 -6.37 22.61
C ARG A 43 3.40 -5.54 22.77
N LYS A 44 3.45 -4.24 22.49
CA LYS A 44 2.29 -3.34 22.58
C LYS A 44 1.19 -3.74 21.59
N TRP A 45 1.56 -4.16 20.39
CA TRP A 45 0.62 -4.64 19.38
C TRP A 45 0.04 -6.01 19.72
N ASN A 46 0.82 -6.95 20.27
CA ASN A 46 0.30 -8.23 20.76
C ASN A 46 -0.80 -8.02 21.79
N VAL A 47 -0.57 -7.11 22.75
CA VAL A 47 -1.58 -6.76 23.74
C VAL A 47 -2.84 -6.16 23.08
N MET A 48 -2.69 -5.35 22.02
CA MET A 48 -3.84 -4.79 21.31
C MET A 48 -4.59 -5.85 20.48
N LEU A 49 -3.88 -6.83 19.93
CA LEU A 49 -4.46 -7.86 19.07
C LEU A 49 -5.12 -8.99 19.87
N PHE A 50 -4.52 -9.40 20.98
CA PHE A 50 -4.90 -10.62 21.68
C PHE A 50 -5.35 -10.37 23.14
N GLY A 51 -5.16 -9.15 23.65
CA GLY A 51 -5.40 -8.83 25.06
C GLY A 51 -4.27 -9.30 25.97
N THR A 52 -4.50 -9.24 27.28
CA THR A 52 -3.60 -9.76 28.32
C THR A 52 -4.31 -10.91 29.06
N GLY A 53 -4.04 -12.17 28.69
CA GLY A 53 -4.60 -13.38 29.36
C GLY A 53 -5.40 -14.32 28.44
N SER A 54 -5.58 -15.59 28.86
CA SER A 54 -6.09 -16.71 28.02
C SER A 54 -7.59 -16.69 27.69
N ASN A 55 -8.36 -15.69 28.13
CA ASN A 55 -9.82 -15.63 27.93
C ASN A 55 -10.24 -14.41 27.11
N SER A 56 -10.10 -14.40 25.78
CA SER A 56 -10.67 -13.31 24.95
C SER A 56 -10.60 -13.56 23.43
N THR A 57 -11.43 -14.46 22.89
CA THR A 57 -11.64 -14.53 21.41
C THR A 57 -12.90 -13.81 20.95
N LYS A 58 -13.96 -13.71 21.78
CA LYS A 58 -15.24 -13.09 21.40
C LYS A 58 -15.41 -11.61 21.79
N THR A 59 -14.64 -11.12 22.77
CA THR A 59 -14.72 -9.72 23.27
C THR A 59 -13.72 -8.77 22.59
N SER A 60 -12.88 -9.27 21.68
CA SER A 60 -11.71 -8.56 21.15
C SER A 60 -12.05 -7.50 20.09
N ASN A 61 -12.97 -7.78 19.15
CA ASN A 61 -13.28 -6.85 18.05
C ASN A 61 -13.92 -5.54 18.52
N ARG A 62 -14.91 -5.61 19.43
CA ARG A 62 -15.58 -4.41 19.99
C ARG A 62 -14.64 -3.57 20.85
N LYS A 63 -13.67 -4.21 21.52
CA LYS A 63 -12.62 -3.51 22.28
C LYS A 63 -11.55 -2.89 21.37
N PHE A 64 -11.16 -3.55 20.28
CA PHE A 64 -10.15 -3.01 19.34
C PHE A 64 -10.60 -1.69 18.68
N MET A 65 -11.89 -1.56 18.38
CA MET A 65 -12.47 -0.37 17.72
C MET A 65 -13.21 0.62 18.65
N GLY A 66 -13.23 0.39 19.97
CA GLY A 66 -13.92 1.29 20.92
C GLY A 66 -13.35 2.72 20.95
N SER A 67 -14.14 3.70 21.42
CA SER A 67 -13.81 5.14 21.34
C SER A 67 -12.49 5.56 22.02
N LEU A 68 -12.17 5.01 23.21
CA LEU A 68 -10.87 5.16 23.89
C LEU A 68 -9.73 4.46 23.14
N HIS A 69 -10.05 3.35 22.46
CA HIS A 69 -9.11 2.62 21.62
C HIS A 69 -8.85 3.33 20.28
N HIS A 70 -9.78 4.14 19.76
CA HIS A 70 -9.58 4.87 18.50
C HIS A 70 -8.37 5.82 18.55
N ARG A 71 -8.21 6.62 19.62
CA ARG A 71 -7.04 7.52 19.78
C ARG A 71 -5.74 6.74 19.96
N LYS A 72 -5.75 5.68 20.79
CA LYS A 72 -4.57 4.84 21.05
C LYS A 72 -4.14 4.07 19.80
N LEU A 73 -5.09 3.46 19.09
CA LEU A 73 -4.91 2.77 17.82
C LEU A 73 -4.32 3.70 16.79
N LYS A 74 -4.94 4.87 16.57
CA LYS A 74 -4.43 5.91 15.69
C LYS A 74 -2.98 6.30 16.01
N SER A 75 -2.66 6.54 17.29
CA SER A 75 -1.29 6.84 17.72
C SER A 75 -0.31 5.70 17.43
N ARG A 76 -0.75 4.44 17.54
CA ARG A 76 0.08 3.25 17.28
C ARG A 76 0.30 3.02 15.79
N LEU A 77 -0.74 3.13 14.97
CA LEU A 77 -0.65 3.03 13.50
C LEU A 77 0.33 4.07 12.94
N ARG A 78 0.24 5.32 13.41
CA ARG A 78 1.19 6.40 13.06
C ARG A 78 2.62 6.18 13.53
N LYS A 79 2.86 5.26 14.48
CA LYS A 79 4.20 4.90 14.98
C LYS A 79 4.82 3.67 14.33
N GLY A 80 4.07 2.88 13.56
CA GLY A 80 4.55 1.60 13.02
C GLY A 80 3.68 0.44 13.44
N VAL A 81 3.20 -0.34 12.48
CA VAL A 81 2.91 -1.75 12.72
C VAL A 81 4.18 -2.56 12.44
N PRO A 82 4.64 -3.43 13.36
CA PRO A 82 5.74 -4.36 13.10
C PRO A 82 5.43 -5.31 11.95
N ASP A 83 6.46 -5.69 11.20
CA ASP A 83 6.31 -6.46 9.96
C ASP A 83 5.54 -7.78 10.19
N THR A 84 5.89 -8.52 11.25
CA THR A 84 5.27 -9.80 11.62
C THR A 84 3.81 -9.72 12.05
N GLN A 85 3.31 -8.51 12.37
CA GLN A 85 1.94 -8.30 12.86
C GLN A 85 1.06 -7.59 11.82
N ARG A 86 1.66 -7.14 10.71
CA ARG A 86 0.99 -6.26 9.75
C ARG A 86 -0.25 -6.89 9.12
N ALA A 87 -0.12 -8.12 8.63
CA ALA A 87 -1.25 -8.88 8.09
C ALA A 87 -2.43 -8.96 9.08
N ALA A 88 -2.16 -9.38 10.32
CA ALA A 88 -3.18 -9.49 11.35
C ALA A 88 -3.85 -8.15 11.70
N VAL A 89 -3.08 -7.06 11.75
CA VAL A 89 -3.63 -5.71 12.00
C VAL A 89 -4.48 -5.24 10.81
N TRP A 90 -3.97 -5.35 9.59
CA TRP A 90 -4.66 -4.89 8.38
C TRP A 90 -5.96 -5.66 8.14
N CYS A 91 -5.91 -6.99 8.21
CA CYS A 91 -7.10 -7.84 8.11
C CYS A 91 -8.15 -7.48 9.17
N ARG A 92 -7.72 -7.11 10.38
CA ARG A 92 -8.64 -6.70 11.44
C ARG A 92 -9.25 -5.33 11.21
N LEU A 93 -8.46 -4.34 10.79
CA LEU A 93 -8.96 -3.00 10.46
C LEU A 93 -10.00 -3.05 9.35
N ALA A 94 -9.76 -3.89 8.34
CA ALA A 94 -10.63 -4.06 7.18
C ALA A 94 -11.77 -5.08 7.39
N GLY A 95 -11.88 -5.71 8.57
CA GLY A 95 -12.93 -6.69 8.84
C GLY A 95 -12.88 -7.97 7.99
N VAL A 96 -11.69 -8.35 7.48
CA VAL A 96 -11.50 -9.49 6.57
C VAL A 96 -12.06 -10.79 7.13
N ALA A 97 -11.83 -11.07 8.42
CA ALA A 97 -12.34 -12.28 9.07
C ALA A 97 -13.88 -12.35 9.05
N GLU A 98 -14.57 -11.21 9.20
CA GLU A 98 -16.03 -11.18 9.12
C GLU A 98 -16.51 -11.38 7.68
N LYS A 99 -15.81 -10.82 6.69
CA LYS A 99 -16.12 -11.03 5.26
C LYS A 99 -16.00 -12.50 4.86
N ILE A 100 -14.90 -13.17 5.25
CA ILE A 100 -14.71 -14.62 5.02
C ILE A 100 -15.85 -15.42 5.67
N LYS A 101 -16.20 -15.09 6.92
CA LYS A 101 -17.26 -15.77 7.66
C LYS A 101 -18.64 -15.59 7.06
N THR A 102 -18.95 -14.39 6.56
CA THR A 102 -20.26 -14.05 5.97
C THR A 102 -20.39 -14.53 4.52
N HIS A 103 -19.28 -14.79 3.83
CA HIS A 103 -19.26 -15.21 2.43
C HIS A 103 -18.41 -16.48 2.21
N PRO A 104 -18.67 -17.57 2.96
CA PRO A 104 -17.82 -18.75 2.98
C PRO A 104 -17.67 -19.36 1.58
N GLY A 105 -16.43 -19.69 1.20
CA GLY A 105 -16.12 -20.35 -0.08
C GLY A 105 -16.22 -19.45 -1.32
N THR A 106 -16.51 -18.15 -1.16
CA THR A 106 -16.66 -17.23 -2.29
C THR A 106 -15.38 -17.11 -3.10
N TYR A 107 -14.23 -16.88 -2.46
CA TYR A 107 -12.94 -16.79 -3.15
C TYR A 107 -12.65 -18.07 -3.96
N LYS A 108 -12.79 -19.24 -3.31
CA LYS A 108 -12.56 -20.54 -3.94
C LYS A 108 -13.41 -20.73 -5.20
N ARG A 109 -14.69 -20.36 -5.15
CA ARG A 109 -15.62 -20.45 -6.30
C ARG A 109 -15.22 -19.51 -7.42
N LEU A 110 -14.84 -18.26 -7.12
CA LEU A 110 -14.45 -17.26 -8.12
C LEU A 110 -13.17 -17.66 -8.86
N VAL A 111 -12.19 -18.20 -8.15
CA VAL A 111 -10.93 -18.69 -8.74
C VAL A 111 -11.17 -19.79 -9.77
N GLN A 112 -12.16 -20.67 -9.54
CA GLN A 112 -12.51 -21.80 -10.40
C GLN A 112 -13.22 -21.40 -11.71
N GLN A 113 -13.82 -20.21 -11.80
CA GLN A 113 -14.53 -19.78 -13.01
C GLN A 113 -13.57 -19.54 -14.17
N SER A 114 -13.94 -19.86 -15.41
CA SER A 114 -13.06 -19.68 -16.58
C SER A 114 -13.07 -18.23 -17.07
N GLU A 115 -12.15 -17.42 -16.55
CA GLU A 115 -11.78 -16.11 -17.12
C GLU A 115 -10.27 -15.94 -17.04
N THR A 116 -9.70 -15.30 -18.06
CA THR A 116 -8.25 -15.11 -18.19
C THR A 116 -7.90 -13.65 -17.95
N ILE A 117 -7.18 -13.39 -16.86
CA ILE A 117 -6.45 -12.13 -16.67
C ILE A 117 -4.96 -12.42 -16.79
N GLU A 118 -4.34 -12.00 -17.89
CA GLU A 118 -2.86 -12.06 -18.04
C GLU A 118 -2.22 -10.67 -18.02
N ARG A 119 -3.03 -9.61 -17.97
CA ARG A 119 -2.53 -8.24 -18.01
C ARG A 119 -1.80 -7.92 -16.72
N ASP A 120 -0.65 -7.28 -16.87
CA ASP A 120 0.11 -6.57 -15.83
C ASP A 120 0.74 -7.41 -14.73
N ILE A 121 0.61 -8.73 -14.79
CA ILE A 121 1.22 -9.66 -13.82
C ILE A 121 2.75 -9.55 -13.85
N HIS A 122 3.36 -9.55 -15.03
CA HIS A 122 4.82 -9.53 -15.21
C HIS A 122 5.50 -8.23 -14.74
N ARG A 123 4.78 -7.10 -14.77
CA ARG A 123 5.30 -5.79 -14.34
C ARG A 123 5.08 -5.50 -12.85
N THR A 124 4.43 -6.42 -12.11
CA THR A 124 4.13 -6.22 -10.69
C THR A 124 5.30 -6.70 -9.84
N PHE A 125 6.03 -5.74 -9.26
CA PHE A 125 7.21 -5.97 -8.42
C PHE A 125 8.21 -6.99 -8.99
N PRO A 126 8.74 -6.75 -10.21
CA PRO A 126 9.59 -7.72 -10.90
C PRO A 126 10.83 -8.10 -10.08
N ARG A 127 11.33 -7.21 -9.22
CA ARG A 127 12.50 -7.44 -8.36
C ARG A 127 12.18 -8.15 -7.04
N HIS A 128 10.91 -8.42 -6.74
CA HIS A 128 10.52 -9.05 -5.47
C HIS A 128 10.54 -10.57 -5.61
N SER A 129 11.16 -11.27 -4.66
CA SER A 129 11.40 -12.73 -4.69
C SER A 129 10.16 -13.58 -4.95
N MET A 130 8.98 -13.15 -4.47
CA MET A 130 7.69 -13.80 -4.74
C MET A 130 7.25 -13.72 -6.21
N PHE A 131 7.63 -12.66 -6.93
CA PHE A 131 7.18 -12.37 -8.30
C PHE A 131 8.27 -12.52 -9.37
N PHE A 132 9.55 -12.46 -8.97
CA PHE A 132 10.72 -12.55 -9.85
C PHE A 132 10.89 -13.94 -10.48
N GLU A 133 10.61 -15.00 -9.74
CA GLU A 133 10.71 -16.38 -10.23
C GLU A 133 9.32 -16.98 -10.40
N ARG A 134 9.18 -18.01 -11.26
CA ARG A 134 7.95 -18.81 -11.45
C ARG A 134 7.52 -19.61 -10.19
N ARG A 135 7.80 -19.11 -8.98
CA ARG A 135 7.46 -19.65 -7.66
C ARG A 135 5.98 -19.48 -7.29
N GLY A 136 5.10 -19.37 -8.28
CA GLY A 136 3.67 -19.29 -8.07
C GLY A 136 3.12 -17.92 -7.64
N GLY A 137 3.94 -16.95 -7.19
CA GLY A 137 3.42 -15.64 -6.76
C GLY A 137 2.71 -14.86 -7.86
N GLN A 138 3.20 -14.93 -9.10
CA GLN A 138 2.49 -14.41 -10.27
C GLN A 138 1.14 -15.13 -10.49
N ALA A 139 1.08 -16.44 -10.26
CA ALA A 139 -0.16 -17.19 -10.36
C ALA A 139 -1.14 -16.86 -9.22
N SER A 140 -0.64 -16.60 -8.01
CA SER A 140 -1.42 -16.11 -6.88
C SER A 140 -2.01 -14.74 -7.16
N LEU A 141 -1.20 -13.81 -7.68
CA LEU A 141 -1.64 -12.48 -8.09
C LEU A 141 -2.73 -12.57 -9.16
N ARG A 142 -2.52 -13.41 -10.18
CA ARG A 142 -3.52 -13.69 -11.21
C ARG A 142 -4.84 -14.16 -10.61
N ARG A 143 -4.80 -15.13 -9.69
CA ARG A 143 -6.01 -15.66 -9.04
C ARG A 143 -6.76 -14.59 -8.23
N VAL A 144 -6.04 -13.78 -7.45
CA VAL A 144 -6.65 -12.72 -6.64
C VAL A 144 -7.29 -11.65 -7.52
N LEU A 145 -6.59 -11.15 -8.54
CA LEU A 145 -7.10 -10.11 -9.42
C LEU A 145 -8.30 -10.60 -10.24
N LYS A 146 -8.24 -11.84 -10.73
CA LYS A 146 -9.36 -12.50 -11.41
C LYS A 146 -10.56 -12.68 -10.49
N ALA A 147 -10.33 -13.14 -9.26
CA ALA A 147 -11.43 -13.28 -8.31
C ALA A 147 -12.07 -11.92 -8.01
N TYR A 148 -11.26 -10.86 -7.89
CA TYR A 148 -11.76 -9.50 -7.70
C TYR A 148 -12.58 -9.00 -8.89
N SER A 149 -12.10 -9.15 -10.13
CA SER A 149 -12.84 -8.71 -11.32
C SER A 149 -14.19 -9.41 -11.47
N LEU A 150 -14.25 -10.69 -11.08
CA LEU A 150 -15.49 -11.47 -11.07
C LEU A 150 -16.43 -11.08 -9.92
N TYR A 151 -15.87 -10.64 -8.79
CA TYR A 151 -16.63 -10.18 -7.62
C TYR A 151 -17.28 -8.82 -7.87
N ASP A 152 -16.55 -7.89 -8.48
CA ASP A 152 -17.02 -6.56 -8.84
C ASP A 152 -16.99 -6.37 -10.36
N ARG A 153 -17.98 -6.93 -11.06
CA ARG A 153 -18.01 -6.95 -12.53
C ARG A 153 -18.20 -5.59 -13.20
N GLU A 154 -18.75 -4.62 -12.47
CA GLU A 154 -18.98 -3.27 -12.99
C GLU A 154 -17.65 -2.53 -13.17
N ILE A 155 -16.73 -2.66 -12.22
CA ILE A 155 -15.38 -2.09 -12.33
C ILE A 155 -14.42 -3.06 -13.01
N GLY A 156 -14.54 -4.35 -12.69
CA GLY A 156 -13.63 -5.39 -13.15
C GLY A 156 -12.21 -5.19 -12.62
N TYR A 157 -11.23 -5.54 -13.45
CA TYR A 157 -9.82 -5.26 -13.19
C TYR A 157 -9.39 -3.98 -13.89
N CYS A 158 -8.78 -3.06 -13.14
CA CYS A 158 -8.13 -1.87 -13.68
C CYS A 158 -6.65 -1.82 -13.34
N GLN A 159 -5.86 -1.22 -14.23
CA GLN A 159 -4.43 -1.00 -14.01
C GLN A 159 -4.20 -0.22 -12.71
N GLY A 160 -3.23 -0.68 -11.92
CA GLY A 160 -2.94 -0.14 -10.59
C GLY A 160 -3.37 -1.07 -9.47
N MET A 161 -4.47 -1.81 -9.64
CA MET A 161 -4.94 -2.79 -8.65
C MET A 161 -3.93 -3.92 -8.42
N ASN A 162 -3.17 -4.28 -9.45
CA ASN A 162 -2.11 -5.29 -9.39
C ASN A 162 -1.04 -4.96 -8.35
N PHE A 163 -0.66 -3.69 -8.21
CA PHE A 163 0.33 -3.28 -7.21
C PHE A 163 -0.22 -3.40 -5.78
N ILE A 164 -1.48 -3.01 -5.57
CA ILE A 164 -2.15 -3.12 -4.27
C ILE A 164 -2.29 -4.60 -3.88
N ALA A 165 -2.85 -5.42 -4.77
CA ALA A 165 -3.03 -6.86 -4.55
C ALA A 165 -1.69 -7.59 -4.36
N GLY A 166 -0.69 -7.23 -5.16
CA GLY A 166 0.66 -7.78 -5.07
C GLY A 166 1.29 -7.50 -3.70
N MET A 167 1.17 -6.27 -3.18
CA MET A 167 1.67 -5.94 -1.85
C MET A 167 0.91 -6.70 -0.75
N PHE A 168 -0.40 -6.88 -0.87
CA PHE A 168 -1.14 -7.68 0.10
C PHE A 168 -0.66 -9.14 0.11
N LEU A 169 -0.43 -9.72 -1.07
CA LEU A 169 0.08 -11.08 -1.20
C LEU A 169 1.47 -11.29 -0.59
N THR A 170 2.31 -10.26 -0.50
CA THR A 170 3.60 -10.40 0.20
C THR A 170 3.46 -10.51 1.72
N LEU A 171 2.28 -10.19 2.26
CA LEU A 171 2.03 -10.12 3.70
C LEU A 171 1.08 -11.22 4.21
N MET A 172 0.14 -11.70 3.38
CA MET A 172 -0.96 -12.56 3.82
C MET A 172 -1.34 -13.61 2.78
N THR A 173 -2.27 -14.50 3.15
CA THR A 173 -2.77 -15.56 2.24
C THR A 173 -3.59 -14.96 1.09
N GLU A 174 -3.82 -15.75 0.03
CA GLU A 174 -4.59 -15.27 -1.13
C GLU A 174 -6.02 -14.86 -0.78
N GLU A 175 -6.72 -15.63 0.04
CA GLU A 175 -8.11 -15.33 0.42
C GLU A 175 -8.18 -14.07 1.28
N GLU A 176 -7.22 -13.88 2.20
CA GLU A 176 -7.10 -12.64 2.97
C GLU A 176 -6.79 -11.43 2.07
N ALA A 177 -5.86 -11.58 1.12
CA ALA A 177 -5.49 -10.52 0.18
C ALA A 177 -6.68 -10.13 -0.72
N PHE A 178 -7.44 -11.12 -1.20
CA PHE A 178 -8.68 -10.90 -1.95
C PHE A 178 -9.70 -10.10 -1.12
N TRP A 179 -10.00 -10.54 0.11
CA TRP A 179 -10.98 -9.85 0.94
C TRP A 179 -10.51 -8.48 1.43
N LEU A 180 -9.21 -8.29 1.65
CA LEU A 180 -8.64 -6.99 1.96
C LEU A 180 -8.76 -6.05 0.76
N LEU A 181 -8.50 -6.53 -0.46
CA LEU A 181 -8.72 -5.76 -1.68
C LEU A 181 -10.19 -5.36 -1.83
N VAL A 182 -11.12 -6.30 -1.65
CA VAL A 182 -12.57 -6.02 -1.65
C VAL A 182 -12.92 -4.95 -0.61
N ALA A 183 -12.40 -5.06 0.62
CA ALA A 183 -12.66 -4.10 1.69
C ALA A 183 -12.14 -2.69 1.35
N VAL A 184 -10.90 -2.58 0.88
CA VAL A 184 -10.28 -1.31 0.54
C VAL A 184 -11.00 -0.60 -0.62
N MET A 185 -11.47 -1.36 -1.58
CA MET A 185 -12.22 -0.81 -2.72
C MET A 185 -13.59 -0.32 -2.28
N ASN A 186 -14.33 -1.10 -1.50
CA ASN A 186 -15.76 -0.85 -1.27
C ASN A 186 -16.06 -0.13 0.05
N ASP A 187 -15.30 -0.42 1.11
CA ASP A 187 -15.65 0.00 2.46
C ASP A 187 -15.00 1.34 2.84
N LYS A 188 -15.71 2.12 3.65
CA LYS A 188 -15.13 3.28 4.33
C LYS A 188 -14.13 2.80 5.39
N PRO A 189 -13.03 3.55 5.61
CA PRO A 189 -12.76 4.90 5.11
C PRO A 189 -11.98 4.96 3.79
N CYS A 190 -11.56 3.83 3.21
CA CYS A 190 -10.76 3.78 1.99
C CYS A 190 -11.59 4.09 0.74
N CYS A 191 -12.64 3.29 0.48
CA CYS A 191 -13.60 3.46 -0.61
C CYS A 191 -12.93 3.85 -1.95
N MET A 192 -11.97 3.04 -2.39
CA MET A 192 -11.18 3.32 -3.60
C MET A 192 -11.87 2.95 -4.92
N ARG A 193 -12.99 2.20 -4.87
CA ARG A 193 -13.69 1.66 -6.05
C ARG A 193 -13.97 2.73 -7.11
N GLY A 194 -14.49 3.89 -6.70
CA GLY A 194 -14.88 4.96 -7.61
C GLY A 194 -13.72 5.52 -8.44
N LEU A 195 -12.47 5.45 -7.96
CA LEU A 195 -11.31 5.90 -8.73
C LEU A 195 -11.16 5.18 -10.07
N PHE A 196 -11.63 3.94 -10.12
CA PHE A 196 -11.52 3.02 -11.26
C PHE A 196 -12.80 2.99 -12.11
N GLY A 197 -13.78 3.84 -11.79
CA GLY A 197 -15.02 3.96 -12.54
C GLY A 197 -14.84 4.61 -13.91
N GLU A 198 -15.89 4.50 -14.73
CA GLU A 198 -15.93 5.09 -16.07
C GLU A 198 -15.66 6.60 -16.05
N GLY A 199 -14.83 7.07 -16.99
CA GLY A 199 -14.47 8.48 -17.09
C GLY A 199 -13.62 9.01 -15.93
N MET A 200 -13.16 8.15 -15.01
CA MET A 200 -12.23 8.49 -13.92
C MET A 200 -12.69 9.68 -13.06
N ARG A 201 -14.01 9.86 -12.89
CA ARG A 201 -14.61 11.05 -12.26
C ARG A 201 -14.10 11.27 -10.84
N GLU A 202 -14.10 10.23 -10.01
CA GLU A 202 -13.60 10.28 -8.64
C GLU A 202 -12.08 10.44 -8.59
N THR A 203 -11.36 9.93 -9.58
CA THR A 203 -9.91 10.19 -9.71
C THR A 203 -9.64 11.68 -9.95
N HIS A 204 -10.39 12.31 -10.85
CA HIS A 204 -10.32 13.76 -11.05
C HIS A 204 -10.70 14.55 -9.79
N GLN A 205 -11.69 14.09 -9.02
CA GLN A 205 -12.05 14.72 -7.75
C GLN A 205 -10.92 14.65 -6.71
N VAL A 206 -10.29 13.49 -6.51
CA VAL A 206 -9.19 13.37 -5.54
C VAL A 206 -7.95 14.15 -5.99
N LEU A 207 -7.68 14.20 -7.30
CA LEU A 207 -6.61 15.03 -7.88
C LEU A 207 -6.89 16.52 -7.70
N TYR A 208 -8.13 16.96 -7.89
CA TYR A 208 -8.53 18.35 -7.64
C TYR A 208 -8.34 18.74 -6.17
N VAL A 209 -8.75 17.88 -5.24
CA VAL A 209 -8.52 18.10 -3.80
C VAL A 209 -7.02 18.19 -3.50
N ALA A 210 -6.23 17.27 -4.06
CA ALA A 210 -4.78 17.28 -3.91
C ALA A 210 -4.15 18.59 -4.42
N GLU A 211 -4.56 19.07 -5.59
CA GLU A 211 -4.10 20.35 -6.16
C GLU A 211 -4.45 21.52 -5.24
N LYS A 212 -5.70 21.64 -4.79
CA LYS A 212 -6.11 22.72 -3.87
C LYS A 212 -5.35 22.69 -2.55
N LEU A 213 -5.04 21.51 -2.04
CA LEU A 213 -4.19 21.38 -0.86
C LEU A 213 -2.75 21.83 -1.12
N ILE A 214 -2.18 21.57 -2.30
CA ILE A 214 -0.87 22.10 -2.68
C ILE A 214 -0.91 23.62 -2.75
N HIS A 215 -1.91 24.22 -3.40
CA HIS A 215 -2.06 25.69 -3.43
C HIS A 215 -2.21 26.30 -2.02
N GLN A 216 -2.96 25.63 -1.14
CA GLN A 216 -3.22 26.12 0.21
C GLN A 216 -2.00 25.99 1.13
N PHE A 217 -1.32 24.84 1.13
CA PHE A 217 -0.28 24.51 2.12
C PHE A 217 1.14 24.70 1.58
N LEU A 218 1.34 24.67 0.26
CA LEU A 218 2.64 24.80 -0.41
C LEU A 218 2.58 25.87 -1.54
N PRO A 219 2.17 27.12 -1.26
CA PRO A 219 1.89 28.12 -2.30
C PRO A 219 3.11 28.51 -3.15
N LYS A 220 4.33 28.33 -2.64
CA LYS A 220 5.56 28.53 -3.43
C LYS A 220 5.70 27.48 -4.52
N LEU A 221 5.48 26.20 -4.17
CA LEU A 221 5.49 25.11 -5.16
C LEU A 221 4.34 25.24 -6.14
N ALA A 222 3.15 25.59 -5.67
CA ALA A 222 2.01 25.78 -6.56
C ALA A 222 2.28 26.81 -7.65
N ARG A 223 2.81 27.99 -7.30
CA ARG A 223 3.22 29.00 -8.29
C ARG A 223 4.32 28.53 -9.22
N HIS A 224 5.26 27.71 -8.73
CA HIS A 224 6.31 27.14 -9.55
C HIS A 224 5.73 26.14 -10.56
N PHE A 225 4.82 25.26 -10.12
CA PHE A 225 4.12 24.34 -11.00
C PHE A 225 3.29 25.06 -12.05
N ASP A 226 2.59 26.14 -11.67
CA ASP A 226 1.85 26.98 -12.62
C ASP A 226 2.77 27.58 -13.68
N LYS A 227 3.95 28.08 -13.26
CA LYS A 227 4.96 28.66 -14.16
C LYS A 227 5.55 27.62 -15.11
N GLU A 228 5.83 26.42 -14.61
CA GLU A 228 6.39 25.32 -15.39
C GLU A 228 5.31 24.48 -16.12
N HIS A 229 4.05 24.94 -16.12
CA HIS A 229 2.90 24.26 -16.73
C HIS A 229 2.74 22.79 -16.27
N LEU A 230 3.10 22.52 -15.02
CA LEU A 230 3.09 21.18 -14.44
C LEU A 230 1.73 20.86 -13.82
N HIS A 231 0.93 20.08 -14.53
CA HIS A 231 -0.38 19.63 -14.02
C HIS A 231 -0.24 18.45 -13.03
N ILE A 232 -1.02 18.47 -11.96
CA ILE A 232 -0.99 17.43 -10.91
C ILE A 232 -1.21 16.02 -11.46
N THR A 233 -2.00 15.90 -12.52
CA THR A 233 -2.32 14.63 -13.17
C THR A 233 -1.09 13.94 -13.76
N MET A 234 -0.03 14.68 -14.07
CA MET A 234 1.19 14.18 -14.70
C MET A 234 2.05 13.33 -13.75
N PHE A 235 1.95 13.55 -12.44
CA PHE A 235 2.76 12.82 -11.45
C PHE A 235 1.93 12.14 -10.36
N ALA A 236 0.84 12.76 -9.91
CA ALA A 236 0.11 12.26 -8.74
C ALA A 236 -0.93 11.17 -9.07
N THR A 237 -1.34 11.03 -10.33
CA THR A 237 -2.39 10.05 -10.72
C THR A 237 -2.04 8.65 -10.24
N GLN A 238 -0.82 8.19 -10.54
CA GLN A 238 -0.37 6.88 -10.12
C GLN A 238 -0.21 6.77 -8.59
N TRP A 239 0.28 7.82 -7.94
CA TRP A 239 0.41 7.86 -6.48
C TRP A 239 -0.94 7.65 -5.79
N LEU A 240 -2.01 8.28 -6.28
CA LEU A 240 -3.34 8.18 -5.69
C LEU A 240 -4.04 6.87 -6.06
N LEU A 241 -3.97 6.43 -7.32
CA LEU A 241 -4.61 5.20 -7.78
C LEU A 241 -4.04 3.96 -7.09
N THR A 242 -2.72 3.91 -6.87
CA THR A 242 -2.07 2.76 -6.23
C THR A 242 -1.80 2.98 -4.75
N GLN A 243 -2.24 4.09 -4.14
CA GLN A 243 -1.83 4.50 -2.79
C GLN A 243 -0.32 4.37 -2.57
N PHE A 244 0.46 4.99 -3.47
CA PHE A 244 1.92 5.05 -3.51
C PHE A 244 2.62 3.71 -3.79
N THR A 245 1.88 2.59 -3.78
CA THR A 245 2.44 1.25 -3.84
C THR A 245 3.25 0.93 -5.10
N SER A 246 2.98 1.55 -6.25
CA SER A 246 3.78 1.31 -7.46
C SER A 246 5.01 2.20 -7.61
N SER A 247 5.08 3.32 -6.87
CA SER A 247 6.02 4.40 -7.14
C SER A 247 7.02 4.63 -6.01
N PHE A 248 6.79 4.06 -4.83
CA PHE A 248 7.61 4.32 -3.64
C PHE A 248 8.08 3.02 -2.97
N PRO A 249 9.21 3.05 -2.23
CA PRO A 249 9.72 1.91 -1.48
C PRO A 249 8.72 1.35 -0.47
N PHE A 250 8.76 0.03 -0.25
CA PHE A 250 7.85 -0.65 0.69
C PHE A 250 7.95 -0.13 2.12
N GLU A 251 9.10 0.41 2.52
CA GLU A 251 9.26 1.10 3.80
C GLU A 251 8.25 2.23 3.96
N LEU A 252 8.16 3.14 2.98
CA LEU A 252 7.20 4.23 3.02
C LEU A 252 5.77 3.68 2.86
N VAL A 253 5.55 2.87 1.84
CA VAL A 253 4.22 2.40 1.44
C VAL A 253 3.53 1.65 2.59
N THR A 254 4.21 0.72 3.26
CA THR A 254 3.62 -0.01 4.39
C THR A 254 3.20 0.91 5.53
N ARG A 255 3.93 2.02 5.76
CA ARG A 255 3.58 3.03 6.75
C ARG A 255 2.38 3.88 6.34
N VAL A 256 2.24 4.16 5.04
CA VAL A 256 1.03 4.79 4.49
C VAL A 256 -0.18 3.90 4.74
N TRP A 257 -0.11 2.63 4.36
CA TRP A 257 -1.22 1.67 4.50
C TRP A 257 -1.60 1.40 5.96
N ASP A 258 -0.63 1.33 6.87
CA ASP A 258 -0.89 1.26 8.32
C ASP A 258 -1.86 2.35 8.77
N CYS A 259 -1.78 3.56 8.20
CA CYS A 259 -2.65 4.67 8.58
C CYS A 259 -3.89 4.77 7.68
N PHE A 260 -3.75 4.50 6.38
CA PHE A 260 -4.81 4.66 5.38
C PHE A 260 -6.02 3.76 5.68
N LEU A 261 -5.79 2.51 6.11
CA LEU A 261 -6.88 1.58 6.45
C LEU A 261 -7.81 2.08 7.56
N GLN A 262 -7.33 2.98 8.43
CA GLN A 262 -8.12 3.53 9.54
C GLN A 262 -8.54 4.99 9.33
N GLU A 263 -7.73 5.80 8.66
CA GLU A 263 -7.94 7.25 8.53
C GLU A 263 -8.33 7.68 7.10
N GLY A 264 -8.26 6.78 6.12
CA GLY A 264 -8.61 7.02 4.72
C GLY A 264 -7.77 8.09 4.02
N TRP A 265 -8.37 8.72 3.01
CA TRP A 265 -7.75 9.69 2.10
C TRP A 265 -7.03 10.87 2.75
N LYS A 266 -7.37 11.24 3.99
CA LYS A 266 -6.63 12.26 4.74
C LYS A 266 -5.15 11.91 4.90
N ILE A 267 -4.81 10.62 4.97
CA ILE A 267 -3.43 10.15 5.01
C ILE A 267 -2.75 10.35 3.68
N THR A 268 -3.43 9.97 2.59
CA THR A 268 -2.91 10.08 1.22
C THR A 268 -2.44 11.52 0.92
N TYR A 269 -3.30 12.52 1.18
CA TYR A 269 -2.93 13.91 0.95
C TYR A 269 -1.83 14.42 1.88
N ARG A 270 -1.82 14.01 3.15
CA ARG A 270 -0.77 14.40 4.10
C ARG A 270 0.59 13.86 3.69
N VAL A 271 0.65 12.62 3.22
CA VAL A 271 1.88 12.00 2.73
C VAL A 271 2.34 12.71 1.48
N MET A 272 1.46 12.97 0.51
CA MET A 272 1.78 13.74 -0.70
C MET A 272 2.35 15.13 -0.36
N LEU A 273 1.68 15.89 0.51
CA LEU A 273 2.16 17.21 0.94
C LEU A 273 3.51 17.11 1.67
N ALA A 274 3.71 16.09 2.51
CA ALA A 274 4.99 15.90 3.19
C ALA A 274 6.12 15.59 2.21
N LEU A 275 5.88 14.72 1.22
CA LEU A 275 6.86 14.41 0.16
C LEU A 275 7.26 15.65 -0.62
N LEU A 276 6.27 16.44 -1.06
CA LEU A 276 6.50 17.70 -1.78
C LEU A 276 7.20 18.74 -0.90
N SER A 277 6.77 18.89 0.36
CA SER A 277 7.34 19.86 1.29
C SER A 277 8.81 19.54 1.62
N THR A 278 9.14 18.27 1.86
CA THR A 278 10.52 17.85 2.17
C THR A 278 11.44 18.11 0.97
N ASN A 279 10.93 17.94 -0.24
CA ASN A 279 11.69 18.13 -1.48
C ASN A 279 11.55 19.53 -2.09
N GLN A 280 10.86 20.45 -1.41
CA GLN A 280 10.50 21.75 -1.96
C GLN A 280 11.71 22.52 -2.47
N SER A 281 12.79 22.57 -1.70
CA SER A 281 14.00 23.31 -2.08
C SER A 281 14.65 22.76 -3.35
N ASN A 282 14.57 21.45 -3.58
CA ASN A 282 15.11 20.79 -4.77
C ASN A 282 14.21 21.07 -5.98
N ILE A 283 12.90 20.82 -5.84
CA ILE A 283 11.89 21.04 -6.89
C ILE A 283 11.93 22.48 -7.44
N LEU A 284 12.12 23.48 -6.57
CA LEU A 284 12.15 24.90 -6.98
C LEU A 284 13.37 25.29 -7.83
N GLN A 285 14.39 24.43 -7.94
CA GLN A 285 15.59 24.69 -8.75
C GLN A 285 15.48 24.16 -10.18
N HIS A 286 14.42 23.41 -10.47
CA HIS A 286 14.30 22.61 -11.68
C HIS A 286 13.13 23.07 -12.55
N GLY A 287 13.24 22.83 -13.85
CA GLY A 287 12.17 23.03 -14.83
C GLY A 287 11.27 21.80 -14.94
N PHE A 288 10.29 21.87 -15.84
CA PHE A 288 9.30 20.81 -16.05
C PHE A 288 9.87 19.38 -16.15
N GLU A 289 10.88 19.15 -17.00
CA GLU A 289 11.40 17.80 -17.27
C GLU A 289 12.13 17.22 -16.05
N GLU A 290 12.99 18.02 -15.42
CA GLU A 290 13.76 17.59 -14.25
C GLU A 290 12.86 17.39 -13.03
N ILE A 291 11.79 18.17 -12.88
CA ILE A 291 10.80 17.93 -11.81
C ILE A 291 10.11 16.57 -12.01
N LEU A 292 9.72 16.24 -13.24
CA LEU A 292 9.10 14.94 -13.53
C LEU A 292 10.07 13.78 -13.33
N ALA A 293 11.35 13.96 -13.63
CA ALA A 293 12.39 12.97 -13.34
C ALA A 293 12.54 12.77 -11.83
N LEU A 294 12.66 13.87 -11.07
CA LEU A 294 12.77 13.86 -9.61
C LEU A 294 11.60 13.12 -8.95
N PHE A 295 10.36 13.31 -9.43
CA PHE A 295 9.20 12.60 -8.90
C PHE A 295 9.21 11.08 -9.12
N ARG A 296 9.99 10.57 -10.06
CA ARG A 296 10.18 9.12 -10.26
C ARG A 296 11.21 8.53 -9.30
N GLU A 297 12.06 9.38 -8.70
CA GLU A 297 13.18 8.99 -7.84
C GLU A 297 12.89 9.21 -6.34
N LEU A 298 11.80 9.92 -5.99
CA LEU A 298 11.38 10.03 -4.58
C LEU A 298 11.14 8.65 -3.94
N PRO A 299 11.48 8.43 -2.65
CA PRO A 299 11.95 9.39 -1.65
C PRO A 299 13.44 9.18 -1.34
N ASP A 300 14.32 9.88 -2.04
CA ASP A 300 15.68 10.15 -1.57
C ASP A 300 15.73 11.45 -0.75
#